data_AF-A0A7K2X5I0-F1
#
_entry.id   AF-A0A7K2X5I0-F1
#
_cell.length_a   1.000
_cell.length_b   1.000
_cell.length_c   1.000
_cell.angle_alpha   90.00
_cell.angle_beta   90.00
_cell.angle_gamma   90.00
#
_symmetry.space_group_name_H-M   'P 1'
#
loop_
_entity.id
_entity.type
_entity.pdbx_description
1 polymer ?
#
loop_
_entity_poly.entity_id
_entity_poly.type
_entity_poly.pdbx_seq_one_letter_code
_entity_poly.pdbx_strand_id
1 'polypeptide(L)'
;GTFSAAWTAASLRVRTGRLDPPRGLFWHPAPGTDPADDVWAHFGFTGTALWVSPARDRWAVLLTNRLYLTRDHGPLARVRDAFRALVFP
;
A
#
# COMPACT_ATOMS: atom_id res chain seq x y z
N GLY A 1 -3.09 -6.74 22.84
CA GLY A 1 -1.92 -5.84 22.81
C GLY A 1 -2.20 -4.63 21.95
N THR A 2 -1.28 -3.66 21.93
CA THR A 2 -1.43 -2.36 21.26
C THR A 2 -1.70 -2.46 19.75
N PHE A 3 -1.15 -3.47 19.07
CA PHE A 3 -1.39 -3.75 17.65
C PHE A 3 -2.39 -4.92 17.48
N SER A 4 -3.65 -4.67 17.84
CA SER A 4 -4.75 -5.64 17.69
C SER A 4 -5.39 -5.57 16.30
N ALA A 5 -6.26 -6.54 15.97
CA ALA A 5 -7.09 -6.47 14.76
C ALA A 5 -7.94 -5.17 14.70
N ALA A 6 -8.44 -4.71 15.85
CA ALA A 6 -9.16 -3.45 15.95
C ALA A 6 -8.26 -2.24 15.66
N TRP A 7 -7.00 -2.28 16.10
CA TRP A 7 -6.01 -1.25 15.74
C TRP A 7 -5.71 -1.26 14.24
N THR A 8 -5.50 -2.44 13.66
CA THR A 8 -5.27 -2.60 12.21
C THR A 8 -6.42 -1.99 11.43
N ALA A 9 -7.67 -2.41 11.70
CA ALA A 9 -8.86 -1.86 11.07
C ALA A 9 -9.00 -0.33 11.27
N ALA A 10 -8.56 0.20 12.41
CA ALA A 10 -8.58 1.64 12.67
C ALA A 10 -7.50 2.43 11.93
N SER A 11 -6.35 1.80 11.65
CA SER A 11 -5.25 2.37 10.87
C SER A 11 -5.59 2.44 9.38
N LEU A 12 -6.39 1.47 8.89
CA LEU A 12 -6.84 1.31 7.51
C LEU A 12 -8.16 2.04 7.26
N ARG A 13 -8.24 3.30 7.70
CA ARG A 13 -9.37 4.20 7.45
C ARG A 13 -8.86 5.56 7.02
N VAL A 14 -9.44 6.14 5.99
CA VAL A 14 -9.07 7.49 5.54
C VAL A 14 -9.36 8.48 6.66
N ARG A 15 -8.34 9.22 7.08
CA ARG A 15 -8.37 10.26 8.13
C ARG A 15 -8.21 11.68 7.57
N THR A 16 -8.00 11.81 6.27
CA THR A 16 -7.76 13.09 5.59
C THR A 16 -9.04 13.76 5.08
N GLY A 17 -10.22 13.15 5.25
CA GLY A 17 -11.49 13.71 4.81
C GLY A 17 -11.51 13.97 3.30
N ARG A 18 -11.69 15.24 2.91
CA ARG A 18 -11.71 15.68 1.50
C ARG A 18 -10.34 16.05 0.93
N LEU A 19 -9.27 15.96 1.74
CA LEU A 19 -7.92 16.28 1.28
C LEU A 19 -7.36 15.15 0.41
N ASP A 20 -6.66 15.55 -0.64
CA ASP A 20 -5.89 14.68 -1.53
C ASP A 20 -4.39 14.79 -1.18
N PRO A 21 -3.65 13.66 -1.08
CA PRO A 21 -4.11 12.30 -1.30
C PRO A 21 -4.78 11.65 -0.07
N PRO A 22 -5.68 10.67 -0.24
CA PRO A 22 -6.32 9.98 0.87
C PRO A 22 -5.29 9.21 1.70
N ARG A 23 -5.31 9.39 3.03
CA ARG A 23 -4.40 8.70 3.95
C ARG A 23 -5.13 8.15 5.17
N GLY A 24 -4.79 6.91 5.53
CA GLY A 24 -4.99 6.39 6.87
C GLY A 24 -3.78 6.66 7.76
N LEU A 25 -3.70 5.95 8.90
CA LEU A 25 -2.55 6.05 9.78
C LEU A 25 -1.44 5.15 9.22
N PHE A 26 -0.40 5.75 8.64
CA PHE A 26 0.68 5.09 7.89
C PHE A 26 0.30 4.56 6.49
N TRP A 27 -0.98 4.43 6.16
CA TRP A 27 -1.42 3.78 4.92
C TRP A 27 -2.06 4.75 3.93
N HIS A 28 -2.12 4.35 2.67
CA HIS A 28 -3.02 4.92 1.67
C HIS A 28 -3.77 3.81 0.94
N PRO A 29 -4.96 4.08 0.36
CA PRO A 29 -5.58 3.13 -0.56
C PRO A 29 -4.60 2.75 -1.68
N ALA A 30 -4.53 1.47 -2.02
CA ALA A 30 -3.63 1.01 -3.07
C ALA A 30 -4.05 1.61 -4.42
N PRO A 31 -3.13 2.21 -5.19
CA PRO A 31 -3.45 2.73 -6.50
C PRO A 31 -3.98 1.63 -7.43
N GLY A 32 -5.04 1.94 -8.17
CA GLY A 32 -5.63 1.05 -9.17
C GLY A 32 -6.40 -0.15 -8.60
N THR A 33 -6.83 -0.11 -7.34
CA THR A 33 -7.82 -1.04 -6.75
C THR A 33 -9.14 -0.33 -6.53
N ASP A 34 -10.25 -1.08 -6.48
CA ASP A 34 -11.53 -0.54 -6.04
C ASP A 34 -11.48 -0.29 -4.52
N PRO A 35 -12.05 0.79 -3.96
CA PRO A 35 -12.16 0.95 -2.52
C PRO A 35 -12.79 -0.26 -1.79
N ALA A 36 -13.72 -0.98 -2.44
CA ALA A 36 -14.33 -2.19 -1.91
C ALA A 36 -13.34 -3.36 -1.78
N ASP A 37 -12.20 -3.30 -2.48
CA ASP A 37 -11.13 -4.30 -2.36
C ASP A 37 -10.41 -4.25 -1.00
N ASP A 38 -10.54 -3.13 -0.28
CA ASP A 38 -9.89 -2.91 1.02
C ASP A 38 -8.39 -3.22 0.98
N VAL A 39 -7.71 -2.81 -0.09
CA VAL A 39 -6.26 -2.98 -0.25
C VAL A 39 -5.58 -1.65 0.08
N TRP A 40 -4.69 -1.70 1.06
CA TRP A 40 -3.95 -0.57 1.57
C TRP A 40 -2.47 -0.74 1.33
N ALA A 41 -1.76 0.36 1.10
CA ALA A 41 -0.36 0.37 0.72
C ALA A 41 0.46 1.36 1.54
N HIS A 42 1.74 1.04 1.70
CA HIS A 42 2.78 1.93 2.19
C HIS A 42 4.02 1.80 1.31
N PHE A 43 4.46 2.90 0.71
CA PHE A 43 5.58 2.91 -0.24
C PHE A 43 6.81 3.60 0.34
N GLY A 44 7.90 2.85 0.40
CA GLY A 44 9.23 3.34 0.75
C GLY A 44 9.92 4.00 -0.46
N PHE A 45 10.77 4.97 -0.16
CA PHE A 45 11.54 5.72 -1.15
C PHE A 45 12.47 4.84 -2.00
N THR A 46 13.13 3.86 -1.39
CA THR A 46 14.08 2.94 -2.03
C THR A 46 13.42 1.88 -2.91
N GLY A 47 12.10 1.96 -3.08
CA GLY A 47 11.31 1.06 -3.89
C GLY A 47 10.58 -0.02 -3.12
N THR A 48 10.86 -0.18 -1.82
CA THR A 48 10.06 -1.00 -0.91
C THR A 48 8.58 -0.65 -0.98
N ALA A 49 7.70 -1.65 -0.97
CA ALA A 49 6.26 -1.47 -0.88
C ALA A 49 5.66 -2.57 0.00
N LEU A 50 4.71 -2.21 0.85
CA LEU A 50 3.94 -3.12 1.67
C LEU A 50 2.46 -2.92 1.36
N TRP A 51 1.72 -4.03 1.28
CA TRP A 51 0.27 -4.04 1.12
C TRP A 51 -0.38 -4.89 2.20
N VAL A 52 -1.58 -4.50 2.61
CA VAL A 52 -2.43 -5.27 3.52
C VAL A 52 -3.88 -5.16 3.06
N SER A 53 -4.62 -6.28 3.15
CA SER A 53 -6.05 -6.34 2.91
C SER A 53 -6.70 -7.28 3.92
N PRO A 54 -7.35 -6.74 4.97
CA PRO A 54 -8.16 -7.53 5.89
C PRO A 54 -9.30 -8.25 5.18
N ALA A 55 -9.95 -7.63 4.19
CA ALA A 55 -11.03 -8.25 3.43
C ALA A 55 -10.60 -9.54 2.69
N ARG A 56 -9.34 -9.62 2.27
CA ARG A 56 -8.75 -10.78 1.59
C ARG A 56 -7.89 -11.67 2.51
N ASP A 57 -7.85 -11.37 3.82
CA ASP A 57 -6.96 -12.00 4.80
C ASP A 57 -5.52 -12.18 4.29
N ARG A 58 -4.97 -11.10 3.71
CA ARG A 58 -3.69 -11.16 2.99
C ARG A 58 -2.86 -9.90 3.16
N TRP A 59 -1.54 -10.10 3.17
CA TRP A 59 -0.56 -9.03 3.06
C TRP A 59 0.53 -9.44 2.07
N ALA A 60 1.25 -8.46 1.52
CA ALA A 60 2.36 -8.69 0.61
C ALA A 60 3.42 -7.62 0.76
N VAL A 61 4.70 -7.96 0.59
CA VAL A 61 5.81 -7.02 0.61
C VAL A 61 6.66 -7.19 -0.64
N LEU A 62 7.05 -6.07 -1.24
CA LEU A 62 8.01 -6.00 -2.33
C LEU A 62 9.24 -5.24 -1.82
N LEU A 63 10.39 -5.91 -1.77
CA LEU A 63 11.66 -5.33 -1.37
C LEU A 63 12.53 -5.13 -2.61
N THR A 64 12.82 -3.88 -2.97
CA THR A 64 13.74 -3.55 -4.07
C THR A 64 14.81 -2.59 -3.56
N ASN A 65 15.96 -2.56 -4.22
CA ASN A 65 17.02 -1.60 -3.94
C ASN A 65 17.22 -0.64 -5.12
N ARG A 66 16.30 0.31 -5.28
CA ARG A 66 16.27 1.22 -6.44
C ARG A 66 17.38 2.28 -6.44
N LEU A 67 17.95 2.61 -5.27
CA LEU A 67 18.98 3.65 -5.15
C LEU A 67 20.22 3.37 -6.00
N TYR A 68 20.47 2.11 -6.35
CA TYR A 68 21.59 1.72 -7.19
C TYR A 68 21.42 2.10 -8.68
N LEU A 69 20.19 2.29 -9.18
CA LEU A 69 19.92 2.29 -10.63
C LEU A 69 19.47 3.65 -11.20
N THR A 70 18.53 4.37 -10.55
CA THR A 70 18.02 5.66 -11.10
C THR A 70 17.07 6.39 -10.13
N ARG A 71 16.92 7.71 -10.31
CA ARG A 71 15.88 8.57 -9.67
C ARG A 71 14.56 8.64 -10.45
N ASP A 72 14.43 8.01 -11.64
CA ASP A 72 13.15 7.94 -12.37
C ASP A 72 12.16 6.98 -11.70
N HIS A 73 10.97 7.50 -11.36
CA HIS A 73 9.93 6.79 -10.61
C HIS A 73 9.05 5.88 -11.47
N GLY A 74 9.00 6.09 -12.78
CA GLY A 74 8.11 5.37 -13.68
C GLY A 74 8.28 3.84 -13.68
N PRO A 75 9.49 3.30 -13.84
CA PRO A 75 9.72 1.85 -13.84
C PRO A 75 9.27 1.17 -12.56
N LEU A 76 9.52 1.80 -11.41
CA LEU A 76 9.14 1.24 -10.11
C LEU A 76 7.62 1.23 -9.90
N ALA A 77 6.92 2.27 -10.37
CA ALA A 77 5.46 2.30 -10.30
C ALA A 77 4.86 1.10 -11.05
N ARG A 78 5.34 0.82 -12.27
CA ARG A 78 4.90 -0.35 -13.05
C ARG A 78 5.17 -1.69 -12.35
N VAL A 79 6.35 -1.84 -11.75
CA VAL A 79 6.68 -3.07 -10.99
C VAL A 79 5.75 -3.24 -9.79
N ARG A 80 5.47 -2.16 -9.05
CA ARG A 80 4.53 -2.17 -7.91
C ARG A 80 3.11 -2.51 -8.35
N ASP A 81 2.65 -1.94 -9.45
CA ASP A 81 1.31 -2.19 -9.98
C ASP A 81 1.16 -3.64 -10.45
N ALA A 82 2.14 -4.16 -11.20
CA ALA A 82 2.15 -5.54 -11.65
C ALA A 82 2.20 -6.54 -10.48
N PHE A 83 3.06 -6.29 -9.49
CA PHE A 83 3.16 -7.12 -8.29
C PHE A 83 1.84 -7.08 -7.49
N ARG A 84 1.28 -5.89 -7.26
CA ARG A 84 0.00 -5.73 -6.56
C ARG A 84 -1.13 -6.51 -7.24
N ALA A 85 -1.26 -6.41 -8.56
CA ALA A 85 -2.30 -7.11 -9.32
C ALA A 85 -2.15 -8.64 -9.25
N LEU A 86 -0.91 -9.16 -9.19
CA LEU A 86 -0.64 -10.59 -9.02
C LEU A 86 -1.05 -11.11 -7.63
N VAL A 87 -0.80 -10.33 -6.58
CA VAL A 87 -1.02 -10.78 -5.19
C VAL A 87 -2.40 -10.42 -4.64
N PHE A 88 -3.07 -9.42 -5.23
CA PHE A 88 -4.47 -9.03 -4.98
C PHE A 88 -5.22 -8.91 -6.32
N PRO A 89 -5.67 -10.04 -6.90
CA PRO A 89 -6.49 -10.04 -8.11
C PRO A 89 -7.90 -9.49 -7.87
#